data_AF-A0A7C4M036-F1
#
_entry.id   AF-A0A7C4M036-F1
#
_cell.length_a   1.000
_cell.length_b   1.000
_cell.length_c   1.000
_cell.angle_alpha   90.00
_cell.angle_beta   90.00
_cell.angle_gamma   90.00
#
_symmetry.space_group_name_H-M   'P 1'
#
loop_
_entity.id
_entity.type
_entity.pdbx_description
1 polymer ?
#
loop_
_entity_poly.entity_id
_entity_poly.type
_entity_poly.pdbx_seq_one_letter_code
_entity_poly.pdbx_strand_id
1 'polypeptide(L)'
;MRIFDVLNIQHFVLYLFPAIAFVVLFALALGFHHLERPGDAQRRERIIERYPEGIEGRNAPFPFALVLILAGTVLWSLLYIVLTGVLQVRI
;
A
#
# COMPACT_ATOMS: atom_id res chain seq x y z
N MET A 1 3.44 -33.64 17.40
CA MET A 1 1.98 -33.38 17.49
C MET A 1 1.76 -31.91 17.19
N ARG A 2 0.99 -31.58 16.15
CA ARG A 2 0.75 -30.20 15.72
C ARG A 2 -0.19 -29.56 16.74
N ILE A 3 0.26 -28.52 17.43
CA ILE A 3 -0.55 -27.80 18.43
C ILE A 3 -1.51 -26.91 17.63
N PHE A 4 -2.70 -27.45 17.33
CA PHE A 4 -3.65 -26.83 16.41
C PHE A 4 -4.13 -25.45 16.88
N ASP A 5 -4.25 -25.23 18.20
CA ASP A 5 -4.72 -23.96 18.75
C ASP A 5 -3.71 -22.81 18.53
N VAL A 6 -2.42 -23.07 18.73
CA VAL A 6 -1.36 -22.08 18.50
C VAL A 6 -1.26 -21.73 17.01
N LEU A 7 -1.39 -22.74 16.15
CA LEU A 7 -1.34 -22.53 14.70
C LEU A 7 -2.54 -21.73 14.20
N ASN A 8 -3.72 -21.97 14.76
CA ASN A 8 -4.93 -21.24 14.37
C ASN A 8 -4.86 -19.77 14.77
N ILE A 9 -4.33 -19.46 15.96
CA ILE A 9 -4.06 -18.08 16.42
C ILE A 9 -3.05 -17.41 15.49
N GLN A 10 -1.98 -18.12 15.10
CA GLN A 10 -0.99 -17.59 14.16
C GLN A 10 -1.62 -17.25 12.80
N HIS A 11 -2.48 -18.11 12.26
CA HIS A 11 -3.16 -17.88 10.98
C HIS A 11 -4.15 -16.71 11.09
N PHE A 12 -4.92 -16.66 12.18
CA PHE A 12 -5.86 -15.58 12.43
C PHE A 12 -5.16 -14.22 12.47
N VAL A 13 -4.07 -14.10 13.22
CA VAL A 13 -3.24 -12.88 13.27
C VAL A 13 -2.63 -12.57 11.90
N LEU A 14 -2.14 -13.59 11.20
CA LEU A 14 -1.54 -13.46 9.87
C LEU A 14 -2.52 -12.90 8.84
N TYR A 15 -3.83 -13.19 8.95
CA TYR A 15 -4.84 -12.66 8.02
C TYR A 15 -5.52 -11.37 8.52
N LEU A 16 -5.77 -11.21 9.82
CA LEU A 16 -6.54 -10.10 10.36
C LEU A 16 -5.84 -8.75 10.18
N PHE A 17 -4.55 -8.67 10.50
CA PHE A 17 -3.80 -7.42 10.39
C PHE A 17 -3.60 -6.95 8.94
N PRO A 18 -3.20 -7.79 7.96
CA PRO A 18 -3.18 -7.36 6.56
C PRO A 18 -4.56 -7.02 6.02
N ALA A 19 -5.61 -7.72 6.44
CA ALA A 19 -6.97 -7.40 6.01
C ALA A 19 -7.40 -6.00 6.48
N ILE A 20 -7.17 -5.67 7.76
CA ILE A 20 -7.47 -4.33 8.30
C ILE A 20 -6.60 -3.28 7.62
N ALA A 21 -5.30 -3.53 7.47
CA ALA A 21 -4.39 -2.62 6.77
C ALA A 21 -4.86 -2.38 5.33
N PHE A 22 -5.21 -3.44 4.60
CA PHE A 22 -5.76 -3.34 3.25
C PHE A 22 -7.02 -2.49 3.22
N VAL A 23 -7.99 -2.73 4.11
CA VAL A 23 -9.24 -1.95 4.15
C VAL A 23 -8.96 -0.48 4.42
N VAL A 24 -8.06 -0.16 5.35
CA VAL A 24 -7.69 1.23 5.66
C VAL A 24 -6.99 1.89 4.47
N LEU A 25 -6.01 1.23 3.87
CA LEU A 25 -5.29 1.74 2.71
C LEU A 25 -6.21 1.86 1.49
N PHE A 26 -7.14 0.93 1.31
CA PHE A 26 -8.11 0.96 0.22
C PHE A 26 -9.12 2.09 0.41
N ALA A 27 -9.63 2.30 1.62
CA ALA A 27 -10.51 3.43 1.94
C ALA A 27 -9.79 4.77 1.78
N LEU A 28 -8.53 4.87 2.22
CA LEU A 28 -7.68 6.04 2.00
C LEU A 28 -7.39 6.23 0.50
N ALA A 29 -7.09 5.19 -0.27
CA ALA A 29 -6.89 5.30 -1.71
C ALA A 29 -8.15 5.84 -2.43
N LEU A 30 -9.34 5.35 -2.05
CA LEU A 30 -10.62 5.82 -2.59
C LEU A 30 -10.95 7.24 -2.15
N GLY A 31 -10.72 7.59 -0.89
CA GLY A 31 -11.00 8.92 -0.35
C GLY A 31 -10.02 10.00 -0.82
N PHE A 32 -8.76 9.65 -1.05
CA PHE A 32 -7.70 10.58 -1.46
C PHE A 32 -7.60 10.78 -2.98
N HIS A 33 -8.45 10.08 -3.76
CA HIS A 33 -8.61 10.36 -5.20
C HIS A 33 -9.04 11.82 -5.47
N HIS A 34 -9.48 12.55 -4.44
CA HIS A 34 -9.91 13.95 -4.46
C HIS A 34 -8.91 14.97 -3.87
N LEU A 35 -7.71 14.56 -3.41
CA LEU A 35 -6.67 15.54 -3.06
C LEU A 35 -5.98 16.08 -4.33
N GLU A 36 -6.77 16.68 -5.22
CA GLU A 36 -6.21 17.56 -6.25
C GLU A 36 -5.70 18.82 -5.55
N ARG A 37 -4.37 19.00 -5.49
CA ARG A 37 -3.83 20.28 -5.03
C ARG A 37 -4.14 21.35 -6.07
N PRO A 38 -4.41 22.61 -5.66
CA PRO A 38 -4.58 23.70 -6.61
C PRO A 38 -3.33 23.81 -7.50
N GLY A 39 -3.48 23.47 -8.79
CA GLY A 39 -2.39 23.44 -9.79
C GLY A 39 -2.14 22.08 -10.46
N ASP A 40 -2.66 20.97 -9.93
CA ASP A 40 -2.45 19.63 -10.52
C ASP A 40 -3.17 19.44 -11.87
N ALA A 41 -4.31 20.11 -12.07
CA ALA A 41 -5.02 20.13 -13.35
C ALA A 41 -4.17 20.78 -14.46
N GLN A 42 -3.52 21.92 -14.16
CA GLN A 42 -2.64 22.61 -15.12
C GLN A 42 -1.35 21.81 -15.42
N ARG A 43 -0.82 21.07 -14.44
CA ARG A 43 0.35 20.18 -14.64
C ARG A 43 0.02 18.94 -15.47
N ARG A 44 -1.18 18.38 -15.32
CA ARG A 44 -1.65 17.26 -16.13
C ARG A 44 -1.82 17.62 -17.60
N GLU A 45 -2.22 18.86 -17.90
CA GLU A 45 -2.46 19.27 -19.28
C GLU A 45 -1.17 19.63 -20.04
N ARG A 46 -0.15 20.11 -19.33
CA ARG A 46 1.09 20.60 -19.92
C ARG A 46 1.98 19.45 -20.41
N ILE A 47 2.21 19.41 -21.72
CA ILE A 47 3.20 18.55 -22.36
C ILE A 47 4.59 19.14 -22.05
N ILE A 48 5.47 18.37 -21.44
CA ILE A 48 6.78 18.83 -20.98
C ILE A 48 7.91 18.25 -21.85
N GLU A 49 7.70 17.05 -22.40
CA GLU A 49 8.63 16.43 -23.34
C GLU A 49 7.88 15.93 -24.57
N ARG A 50 8.53 16.08 -25.72
CA ARG A 50 8.06 15.51 -26.99
C ARG A 50 9.21 14.70 -27.58
N TYR A 51 9.01 13.40 -27.65
CA TYR A 51 9.97 12.46 -28.21
C TYR A 51 9.70 12.27 -29.71
N PRO A 52 10.66 11.70 -30.46
CA PRO A 52 10.42 11.25 -31.83
C PRO A 52 9.21 10.30 -31.90
N GLU A 53 8.58 10.20 -33.07
CA GLU A 53 7.33 9.42 -33.29
C GLU A 53 6.06 9.97 -32.60
N GLY A 54 6.10 11.21 -32.11
CA GLY A 54 4.90 11.87 -31.57
C GLY A 54 4.50 11.42 -30.17
N ILE A 55 5.41 10.76 -29.45
CA ILE A 55 5.21 10.39 -28.05
C ILE A 55 5.37 11.65 -27.18
N GLU A 56 4.35 11.96 -26.38
CA GLU A 56 4.32 13.13 -25.51
C GLU A 56 4.39 12.73 -24.03
N GLY A 57 5.38 13.27 -23.33
CA GLY A 57 5.57 13.11 -21.90
C GLY A 57 4.81 14.18 -21.12
N ARG A 58 3.97 13.77 -20.17
CA ARG A 58 3.24 14.64 -19.25
C ARG A 58 3.72 14.41 -17.83
N ASN A 59 3.84 15.47 -17.04
CA ASN A 59 4.17 15.36 -15.61
C ASN A 59 2.87 15.19 -14.81
N ALA A 60 2.26 14.02 -14.97
CA ALA A 60 1.14 13.63 -14.14
C ALA A 60 1.63 13.42 -12.69
N PRO A 61 0.87 13.89 -11.69
CA PRO A 61 1.23 13.64 -10.29
C PRO A 61 1.31 12.13 -10.03
N PHE A 62 2.33 11.73 -9.25
CA PHE A 62 2.57 10.33 -8.93
C PHE A 62 1.33 9.70 -8.30
N PRO A 63 0.91 8.50 -8.71
CA PRO A 63 -0.32 7.90 -8.22
C PRO A 63 -0.23 7.65 -6.72
N PHE A 64 -1.01 8.42 -5.95
CA PHE A 64 -1.04 8.34 -4.48
C PHE A 64 -1.38 6.93 -3.99
N ALA A 65 -2.24 6.23 -4.72
CA ALA A 65 -2.55 4.82 -4.46
C ALA A 65 -1.29 3.93 -4.43
N LEU A 66 -0.32 4.18 -5.31
CA LEU A 66 0.91 3.39 -5.38
C LEU A 66 1.83 3.66 -4.18
N VAL A 67 1.92 4.92 -3.74
CA VAL A 67 2.63 5.28 -2.49
C VAL A 67 2.01 4.57 -1.30
N LEU A 68 0.68 4.56 -1.24
CA LEU A 68 -0.07 3.97 -0.14
C LEU A 68 0.06 2.44 -0.10
N ILE A 69 0.04 1.78 -1.26
CA ILE A 69 0.31 0.34 -1.39
C ILE A 69 1.72 0.01 -0.88
N LEU A 70 2.73 0.77 -1.30
CA LEU A 70 4.12 0.59 -0.86
C LEU A 70 4.25 0.76 0.65
N ALA A 71 3.76 1.88 1.19
CA ALA A 71 3.82 2.17 2.63
C ALA A 71 3.09 1.10 3.46
N GLY A 72 1.92 0.68 3.00
CA GLY A 72 1.14 -0.37 3.62
C GLY A 72 1.84 -1.72 3.66
N THR A 73 2.46 -2.11 2.55
CA THR A 73 3.21 -3.37 2.43
C THR A 73 4.41 -3.39 3.38
N VAL A 74 5.14 -2.26 3.47
CA VAL A 74 6.27 -2.11 4.39
C VAL A 74 5.79 -2.19 5.85
N LEU A 75 4.74 -1.45 6.21
CA LEU A 75 4.19 -1.48 7.56
C LEU A 75 3.69 -2.88 7.96
N TRP A 76 2.98 -3.55 7.06
CA TRP A 76 2.48 -4.91 7.29
C TRP A 76 3.61 -5.91 7.51
N SER A 77 4.65 -5.88 6.66
CA SER A 77 5.78 -6.81 6.80
C SER A 77 6.54 -6.61 8.11
N LEU A 78 6.75 -5.36 8.54
CA LEU A 78 7.35 -5.04 9.84
C LEU A 78 6.52 -5.57 11.01
N LEU A 79 5.21 -5.30 11.00
CA LEU A 79 4.28 -5.79 12.03
C LEU A 79 4.28 -7.33 12.08
N TYR A 80 4.23 -7.98 10.93
CA TYR A 80 4.25 -9.44 10.82
C TYR A 80 5.52 -10.03 11.44
N ILE A 81 6.70 -9.47 11.14
CA ILE A 81 7.98 -9.92 11.71
C ILE A 81 8.00 -9.74 13.22
N VAL A 82 7.62 -8.55 13.72
CA VAL A 82 7.62 -8.24 15.16
C VAL A 82 6.66 -9.13 15.92
N LEU A 83 5.41 -9.27 15.45
CA LEU A 83 4.40 -10.13 16.08
C LEU A 83 4.86 -11.59 16.09
N THR A 84 5.35 -12.11 14.96
CA THR A 84 5.84 -13.49 14.87
C THR A 84 7.04 -13.73 15.79
N GLY A 85 7.97 -12.77 15.89
CA GLY A 85 9.13 -12.85 16.77
C GLY A 85 8.76 -12.75 18.26
N VAL A 86 7.88 -11.81 18.63
CA VAL A 86 7.44 -11.60 20.03
C VAL A 86 6.58 -12.76 20.54
N LEU A 87 5.73 -13.34 19.68
CA LEU A 87 4.89 -14.48 20.08
C LEU A 87 5.68 -15.77 20.35
N GLN A 88 7.03 -15.76 20.22
CA GLN A 88 7.90 -16.92 20.41
C GLN A 88 7.25 -18.21 19.91
N VAL A 89 7.21 -18.38 18.60
CA VAL A 89 7.17 -19.74 18.04
C VAL A 89 8.45 -20.42 18.51
N ARG A 90 8.40 -21.12 19.65
CA ARG A 90 9.35 -22.20 19.92
C ARG A 90 9.11 -23.22 18.82
N ILE A 91 9.97 -23.20 17.81
CA ILE A 91 10.10 -24.29 16.84
C ILE A 91 10.48 -25.55 17.62
#